data_AF-A0A6L3Z1G0-F1
#
_entry.id   AF-A0A6L3Z1G0-F1
#
_cell.length_a   1.000
_cell.length_b   1.000
_cell.length_c   1.000
_cell.angle_alpha   90.00
_cell.angle_beta   90.00
_cell.angle_gamma   90.00
#
_symmetry.space_group_name_H-M   'P 1'
#
loop_
_entity.id
_entity.type
_entity.pdbx_description
1 polymer ?
#
loop_
_entity_poly.entity_id
_entity_poly.type
_entity_poly.pdbx_seq_one_letter_code
_entity_poly.pdbx_strand_id
1 'polypeptide(L)'
;MTEHHREVATLNVIDSRLVNVFFDKATLSEANSLPDTTSRLIDGRRRKQGGLWVGGKCQLTATALSFRPNDMNRALHARPDELNVEVPLEDIIGISVERRLITDTITVRLSTGVLKIRCFKAKSFAASIEATRLAMR
;
A
#
# COMPACT_ATOMS: atom_id res chain seq x y z
N MET A 1 -5.51 4.95 39.72
CA MET A 1 -5.10 5.76 38.56
C MET A 1 -4.54 4.79 37.55
N THR A 2 -5.41 4.33 36.66
CA THR A 2 -5.19 3.13 35.84
C THR A 2 -4.49 3.55 34.56
N GLU A 3 -3.19 3.27 34.47
CA GLU A 3 -2.45 3.41 33.23
C GLU A 3 -2.93 2.33 32.27
N HIS A 4 -3.80 2.73 31.35
CA HIS A 4 -4.17 1.94 30.18
C HIS A 4 -2.94 1.83 29.29
N HIS A 5 -2.09 0.85 29.60
CA HIS A 5 -1.15 0.27 28.65
C HIS A 5 -2.00 -0.21 27.46
N ARG A 6 -2.03 0.61 26.39
CA ARG A 6 -2.53 0.19 25.08
C ARG A 6 -1.58 -0.88 24.58
N GLU A 7 -1.88 -2.12 24.94
CA GLU A 7 -1.53 -3.30 24.19
C GLU A 7 -2.18 -3.13 22.81
N VAL A 8 -1.45 -2.50 21.89
CA VAL A 8 -1.86 -2.43 20.48
C VAL A 8 -1.76 -3.85 19.99
N ALA A 9 -2.91 -4.53 20.02
CA ALA A 9 -3.11 -5.88 19.55
C ALA A 9 -2.28 -6.11 18.29
N THR A 10 -1.30 -7.01 18.39
CA THR A 10 -0.91 -7.86 17.27
C THR A 10 -2.15 -8.67 16.89
N LEU A 11 -3.13 -8.02 16.25
CA LEU A 11 -4.21 -8.67 15.53
C LEU A 11 -3.52 -9.68 14.61
N ASN A 12 -3.72 -10.97 14.87
CA ASN A 12 -3.05 -12.11 14.24
C ASN A 12 -2.71 -11.83 12.75
N VAL A 13 -1.46 -11.45 12.49
CA VAL A 13 -1.00 -11.12 11.14
C VAL A 13 -0.80 -12.43 10.38
N ILE A 14 -1.53 -12.60 9.28
CA ILE A 14 -1.52 -13.80 8.44
C ILE A 14 -0.39 -13.74 7.41
N ASP A 15 -0.18 -12.58 6.78
CA ASP A 15 0.91 -12.33 5.83
C ASP A 15 1.35 -10.86 5.94
N SER A 16 2.63 -10.57 5.74
CA SER A 16 3.20 -9.22 5.83
C SER A 16 4.31 -9.07 4.80
N ARG A 17 4.23 -8.02 3.98
CA ARG A 17 5.17 -7.82 2.86
C ARG A 17 5.60 -6.37 2.73
N LEU A 18 6.84 -6.18 2.28
CA LEU A 18 7.29 -4.90 1.73
C LEU A 18 6.69 -4.73 0.34
N VAL A 19 6.01 -3.61 0.14
CA VAL A 19 5.25 -3.33 -1.09
C VAL A 19 5.44 -1.88 -1.53
N ASN A 20 5.04 -1.61 -2.77
CA ASN A 20 4.74 -0.25 -3.22
C ASN A 20 3.25 -0.16 -3.56
N VAL A 21 2.57 0.85 -3.04
CA VAL A 21 1.16 1.13 -3.33
C VAL A 21 1.04 2.35 -4.23
N PHE A 22 0.14 2.33 -5.20
CA PHE A 22 -0.11 3.46 -6.08
C PHE A 22 -1.15 4.42 -5.50
N PHE A 23 -0.81 5.71 -5.47
CA PHE A 23 -1.69 6.81 -5.07
C PHE A 23 -1.79 7.82 -6.22
N ASP A 24 -2.99 8.05 -6.73
CA ASP A 24 -3.26 9.00 -7.82
C ASP A 24 -3.09 10.47 -7.40
N LYS A 25 -3.34 10.79 -6.12
CA LYS A 25 -3.31 12.15 -5.56
C LYS A 25 -2.16 12.44 -4.58
N ALA A 26 -1.18 11.56 -4.48
CA ALA A 26 -0.06 11.78 -3.58
C ALA A 26 0.86 12.91 -4.08
N THR A 27 1.22 13.83 -3.17
CA THR A 27 2.09 14.98 -3.45
C THR A 27 3.33 14.96 -2.55
N LEU A 28 4.47 15.42 -3.09
CA LEU A 28 5.68 15.62 -2.31
C LEU A 28 5.65 16.95 -1.55
N SER A 29 6.38 17.02 -0.44
CA SER A 29 6.63 18.26 0.28
C SER A 29 7.61 19.14 -0.49
N GLU A 30 7.28 20.42 -0.71
CA GLU A 30 8.18 21.37 -1.37
C GLU A 30 9.47 21.65 -0.57
N ALA A 31 9.44 21.42 0.74
CA ALA A 31 10.61 21.60 1.61
C ALA A 31 11.63 20.45 1.50
N ASN A 32 11.25 19.29 0.93
CA ASN A 32 12.09 18.09 0.87
C ASN A 32 12.52 17.78 -0.57
N SER A 33 12.74 18.84 -1.36
CA SER A 33 13.23 18.78 -2.74
C SER A 33 14.45 17.86 -2.84
N LEU A 34 14.27 16.75 -3.56
CA LEU A 34 15.38 15.90 -3.96
C LEU A 34 16.35 16.72 -4.83
N PRO A 35 17.63 16.33 -4.92
CA PRO A 35 18.58 16.98 -5.81
C PRO A 35 17.98 17.16 -7.22
N ASP A 36 18.21 18.31 -7.83
CA ASP A 36 17.53 18.78 -9.04
C ASP A 36 17.47 17.74 -10.18
N THR A 37 18.54 16.96 -10.34
CA THR A 37 18.65 15.88 -11.32
C THR A 37 17.70 14.72 -11.02
N THR A 38 17.59 14.35 -9.74
CA THR A 38 16.70 13.28 -9.26
C THR A 38 15.24 13.75 -9.30
N SER A 39 14.95 15.01 -8.95
CA SER A 39 13.61 15.60 -9.07
C SER A 39 13.11 15.55 -10.51
N ARG A 40 13.90 16.02 -11.49
CA ARG A 40 13.48 16.04 -12.91
C ARG A 40 13.20 14.64 -13.49
N LEU A 41 14.02 13.64 -13.16
CA LEU A 41 13.81 12.25 -13.62
C LEU A 41 12.56 11.62 -13.01
N ILE A 42 12.32 11.91 -11.74
CA ILE A 42 11.19 11.44 -10.98
C ILE A 42 9.92 12.15 -11.48
N ASP A 43 9.91 13.48 -11.60
CA ASP A 43 8.80 14.30 -12.10
C ASP A 43 8.44 13.96 -13.55
N GLY A 44 9.42 13.71 -14.42
CA GLY A 44 9.19 13.32 -15.81
C GLY A 44 8.50 11.96 -15.98
N ARG A 45 8.82 10.98 -15.11
CA ARG A 45 8.11 9.68 -15.07
C ARG A 45 6.74 9.77 -14.40
N ARG A 46 6.53 10.76 -13.51
CA ARG A 46 5.30 11.00 -12.75
C ARG A 46 4.20 11.65 -13.57
N ARG A 47 4.52 12.70 -14.34
CA ARG A 47 3.53 13.38 -15.21
C ARG A 47 2.91 12.45 -16.25
N LYS A 48 3.63 11.39 -16.66
CA LYS A 48 3.12 10.37 -17.60
C LYS A 48 2.27 9.27 -16.96
N GLN A 49 2.28 9.10 -15.64
CA GLN A 49 1.59 8.00 -14.94
C GLN A 49 0.39 8.44 -14.08
N GLY A 50 0.20 9.75 -13.84
CA GLY A 50 -0.97 10.27 -13.12
C GLY A 50 -1.03 9.90 -11.62
N GLY A 51 0.11 9.59 -11.00
CA GLY A 51 0.20 9.25 -9.57
C GLY A 51 1.58 8.75 -9.14
N LEU A 52 1.73 8.43 -7.85
CA LEU A 52 2.98 8.04 -7.19
C LEU A 52 2.91 6.61 -6.63
N TRP A 53 4.02 5.89 -6.75
CA TRP A 53 4.23 4.64 -6.04
C TRP A 53 4.92 4.95 -4.71
N VAL A 54 4.26 4.60 -3.61
CA VAL A 54 4.70 4.85 -2.25
C VAL A 54 5.14 3.53 -1.63
N GLY A 55 6.40 3.49 -1.19
CA GLY A 55 6.98 2.30 -0.56
C GLY A 55 6.58 2.17 0.91
N GLY A 56 6.32 0.94 1.35
CA GLY A 56 5.91 0.68 2.71
C GLY A 56 5.70 -0.80 3.00
N LYS A 57 4.93 -1.08 4.06
CA LYS A 57 4.60 -2.43 4.49
C LYS A 57 3.10 -2.64 4.39
N CYS A 58 2.71 -3.76 3.80
CA CYS A 58 1.33 -4.23 3.76
C CYS A 58 1.18 -5.40 4.73
N GLN A 59 0.14 -5.38 5.56
CA GLN A 59 -0.17 -6.44 6.52
C GLN A 59 -1.60 -6.95 6.26
N LEU A 60 -1.71 -8.26 6.12
CA LEU A 60 -2.98 -8.97 6.03
C LEU A 60 -3.29 -9.57 7.41
N THR A 61 -4.50 -9.30 7.89
CA THR A 61 -5.08 -9.91 9.09
C THR A 61 -6.32 -10.70 8.70
N ALA A 62 -6.97 -11.34 9.67
CA ALA A 62 -8.22 -12.08 9.42
C ALA A 62 -9.36 -11.20 8.89
N THR A 63 -9.33 -9.88 9.08
CA THR A 63 -10.45 -8.98 8.72
C THR A 63 -10.06 -7.85 7.77
N ALA A 64 -8.77 -7.50 7.68
CA ALA A 64 -8.34 -6.34 6.91
C ALA A 64 -6.98 -6.52 6.22
N LEU A 65 -6.83 -5.80 5.11
CA LEU A 65 -5.56 -5.52 4.44
C LEU A 65 -5.17 -4.06 4.73
N SER A 66 -4.04 -3.86 5.39
CA SER A 66 -3.56 -2.52 5.77
C SER A 66 -2.21 -2.21 5.15
N PHE A 67 -2.01 -0.97 4.73
CA PHE A 67 -0.73 -0.46 4.27
C PHE A 67 -0.31 0.73 5.12
N ARG A 68 0.99 0.76 5.45
CA ARG A 68 1.65 1.87 6.12
C ARG A 68 2.90 2.27 5.32
N PRO A 69 3.07 3.56 4.96
CA PRO A 69 4.27 4.04 4.27
C PRO A 69 5.51 3.90 5.18
N ASN A 70 6.68 3.69 4.58
CA ASN A 70 7.94 3.71 5.33
C ASN A 70 8.37 5.15 5.68
N ASP A 71 9.32 5.30 6.60
CA ASP A 71 9.72 6.61 7.11
C ASP A 71 10.25 7.56 6.03
N MET A 72 10.96 7.03 5.02
CA MET A 72 11.41 7.82 3.88
C MET A 72 10.23 8.41 3.11
N ASN A 73 9.20 7.62 2.80
CA ASN A 73 8.02 8.12 2.11
C ASN A 73 7.19 9.06 2.99
N ARG A 74 7.14 8.82 4.31
CA ARG A 74 6.49 9.73 5.25
C ARG A 74 7.17 11.10 5.30
N ALA A 75 8.50 11.14 5.24
CA ALA A 75 9.24 12.39 5.22
C ALA A 75 9.09 13.15 3.88
N LEU A 76 9.07 12.43 2.76
CA LEU A 76 9.07 13.06 1.43
C LEU A 76 7.70 13.63 1.01
N HIS A 77 6.59 13.17 1.59
CA HIS A 77 5.25 13.54 1.17
C HIS A 77 4.61 14.62 2.05
N ALA A 78 3.84 15.52 1.42
CA ALA A 78 3.23 16.68 2.08
C ALA A 78 2.17 16.29 3.11
N ARG A 79 1.47 15.18 2.87
CA ARG A 79 0.38 14.67 3.71
C ARG A 79 0.59 13.16 3.94
N PRO A 80 1.55 12.78 4.80
CA PRO A 80 1.94 11.39 4.96
C PRO A 80 0.86 10.53 5.61
N ASP A 81 -0.03 11.13 6.41
CA ASP A 81 -1.11 10.39 7.07
C ASP A 81 -2.18 9.90 6.10
N GLU A 82 -2.35 10.58 4.96
CA GLU A 82 -3.25 10.17 3.88
C GLU A 82 -2.69 9.01 3.04
N LEU A 83 -1.44 8.60 3.28
CA LEU A 83 -0.82 7.46 2.62
C LEU A 83 -1.06 6.15 3.38
N ASN A 84 -1.70 6.20 4.55
CA ASN A 84 -2.16 5.00 5.24
C ASN A 84 -3.42 4.48 4.55
N VAL A 85 -3.46 3.18 4.28
CA VAL A 85 -4.65 2.52 3.71
C VAL A 85 -5.07 1.41 4.64
N GLU A 86 -6.38 1.27 4.82
CA GLU A 86 -6.98 0.15 5.53
C GLU A 86 -8.23 -0.26 4.75
N VAL A 87 -8.25 -1.53 4.35
CA VAL A 87 -9.30 -2.11 3.52
C VAL A 87 -9.87 -3.31 4.28
N PRO A 88 -11.12 -3.23 4.75
CA PRO A 88 -11.86 -4.40 5.20
C PRO A 88 -11.92 -5.44 4.08
N LEU A 89 -11.67 -6.72 4.40
CA LEU A 89 -11.68 -7.77 3.38
C LEU A 89 -13.08 -7.99 2.77
N GLU A 90 -14.14 -7.65 3.51
CA GLU A 90 -15.53 -7.66 3.03
C GLU A 90 -15.79 -6.66 1.89
N ASP A 91 -15.05 -5.55 1.84
CA ASP A 91 -15.16 -4.55 0.77
C ASP A 91 -14.45 -4.98 -0.53
N ILE A 92 -13.65 -6.05 -0.48
CA ILE A 92 -12.95 -6.58 -1.65
C ILE A 92 -13.90 -7.39 -2.53
N ILE A 93 -14.17 -6.85 -3.72
CA ILE A 93 -15.04 -7.47 -4.74
C ILE A 93 -14.26 -8.27 -5.79
N GLY A 94 -12.93 -8.14 -5.83
CA GLY A 94 -12.10 -9.01 -6.67
C GLY A 94 -10.61 -8.69 -6.63
N ILE A 95 -9.80 -9.69 -6.95
CA ILE A 95 -8.34 -9.61 -6.95
C ILE A 95 -7.82 -10.13 -8.29
N SER A 96 -6.86 -9.43 -8.89
CA SER A 96 -6.18 -9.87 -10.11
C SER A 96 -4.69 -9.54 -10.07
N VAL A 97 -3.87 -10.35 -10.74
CA VAL A 97 -2.41 -10.15 -10.81
C VAL A 97 -1.99 -9.93 -12.25
N GLU A 98 -1.44 -8.75 -12.53
CA GLU A 98 -0.83 -8.39 -13.80
C GLU A 98 0.66 -8.71 -13.76
N ARG A 99 1.12 -9.55 -14.70
CA ARG A 99 2.55 -9.88 -14.82
C ARG A 99 3.31 -8.73 -15.46
N ARG A 100 4.48 -8.39 -14.92
CA ARG A 100 5.39 -7.37 -15.51
C ARG A 100 6.82 -7.88 -15.55
N LEU A 101 7.67 -7.17 -16.29
CA LEU A 101 9.09 -7.54 -16.48
C LEU A 101 9.92 -7.54 -15.20
N ILE A 102 9.56 -6.74 -14.18
CA ILE A 102 10.34 -6.59 -12.94
C ILE A 102 9.55 -7.03 -11.70
N THR A 103 8.41 -6.39 -11.42
CA THR A 103 7.52 -6.77 -10.31
C THR A 103 6.08 -6.80 -10.78
N ASP A 104 5.43 -7.94 -10.56
CA ASP A 104 4.00 -8.14 -10.80
C ASP A 104 3.17 -7.15 -9.97
N THR A 105 2.05 -6.71 -10.53
CA THR A 105 1.11 -5.78 -9.86
C THR A 105 -0.15 -6.53 -9.47
N ILE A 106 -0.52 -6.47 -8.21
CA ILE A 106 -1.81 -6.91 -7.69
C ILE A 106 -2.77 -5.74 -7.79
N THR A 107 -3.92 -5.98 -8.40
CA THR A 107 -5.04 -5.05 -8.46
C THR A 107 -6.15 -5.61 -7.57
N VAL A 108 -6.43 -4.92 -6.47
CA VAL A 108 -7.53 -5.21 -5.55
C VAL A 108 -8.67 -4.26 -5.89
N ARG A 109 -9.80 -4.81 -6.34
CA ARG A 109 -11.02 -4.06 -6.65
C ARG A 109 -11.89 -4.00 -5.40
N LEU A 110 -12.33 -2.79 -5.08
CA LEU A 110 -13.23 -2.45 -3.99
C LEU A 110 -14.54 -1.90 -4.57
N SER A 111 -15.60 -1.87 -3.77
CA SER A 111 -16.85 -1.19 -4.15
C SER A 111 -16.66 0.30 -4.43
N THR A 112 -15.67 0.93 -3.78
CA THR A 112 -15.39 2.37 -3.83
C THR A 112 -14.22 2.75 -4.74
N GLY A 113 -13.49 1.78 -5.30
CA GLY A 113 -12.32 2.08 -6.11
C GLY A 113 -11.37 0.91 -6.32
N VAL A 114 -10.09 1.22 -6.57
CA VAL A 114 -9.07 0.22 -6.89
C VAL A 114 -7.78 0.52 -6.15
N LEU A 115 -7.25 -0.48 -5.45
CA LEU A 115 -5.94 -0.44 -4.82
C LEU A 115 -4.94 -1.25 -5.65
N LYS A 116 -3.84 -0.62 -6.07
CA LYS A 116 -2.77 -1.29 -6.82
C LYS A 116 -1.53 -1.45 -5.94
N ILE A 117 -1.01 -2.67 -5.90
CA ILE A 117 0.09 -3.07 -5.03
C ILE A 117 1.16 -3.77 -5.88
N ARG A 118 2.42 -3.37 -5.75
CA ARG A 118 3.58 -4.06 -6.33
C ARG A 118 4.41 -4.70 -5.24
N CYS A 119 4.74 -5.97 -5.39
CA CYS A 119 5.60 -6.68 -4.43
C CYS A 119 6.25 -7.91 -5.07
N PHE A 120 7.31 -8.41 -4.42
CA PHE A 120 7.87 -9.71 -4.75
C PHE A 120 6.89 -10.83 -4.42
N LYS A 121 6.89 -11.89 -5.24
CA LYS A 121 5.97 -13.02 -5.11
C LYS A 121 4.50 -12.60 -5.06
N ALA A 122 4.11 -11.60 -5.86
CA ALA A 122 2.77 -11.00 -5.87
C ALA A 122 1.62 -12.02 -5.97
N LYS A 123 1.77 -13.06 -6.79
CA LYS A 123 0.77 -14.14 -6.91
C LYS A 123 0.48 -14.84 -5.59
N SER A 124 1.54 -15.15 -4.83
CA SER A 124 1.38 -15.78 -3.51
C SER A 124 0.69 -14.81 -2.54
N PHE A 125 1.00 -13.51 -2.60
CA PHE A 125 0.32 -12.54 -1.71
C PHE A 125 -1.15 -12.40 -2.06
N ALA A 126 -1.47 -12.27 -3.35
CA ALA A 126 -2.85 -12.22 -3.83
C ALA A 126 -3.65 -13.48 -3.43
N ALA A 127 -3.02 -14.66 -3.48
CA ALA A 127 -3.62 -15.90 -3.02
C ALA A 127 -3.89 -15.88 -1.50
N SER A 128 -2.96 -15.39 -0.67
CA SER A 128 -3.17 -15.23 0.77
C SER A 128 -4.37 -14.33 1.07
N ILE A 129 -4.48 -13.19 0.37
CA ILE A 129 -5.58 -12.23 0.54
C ILE A 129 -6.91 -12.88 0.16
N GLU A 130 -6.98 -13.54 -1.00
CA GLU A 130 -8.22 -14.17 -1.48
C GLU A 130 -8.65 -15.32 -0.58
N ALA A 131 -7.71 -16.18 -0.15
CA ALA A 131 -8.00 -17.28 0.76
C ALA A 131 -8.55 -16.78 2.10
N THR A 132 -7.95 -15.72 2.66
CA THR A 132 -8.42 -15.11 3.90
C THR A 132 -9.81 -14.50 3.75
N ARG A 133 -10.04 -13.76 2.65
CA ARG A 133 -11.35 -13.17 2.31
C ARG A 133 -12.46 -14.23 2.20
N LEU A 134 -12.16 -15.37 1.59
CA LEU A 134 -13.11 -16.47 1.46
C LEU A 134 -13.39 -17.18 2.78
N ALA A 135 -12.41 -17.28 3.68
CA ALA A 135 -12.56 -17.92 4.98
C ALA A 135 -13.38 -17.10 5.99
N MET A 136 -13.64 -15.81 5.73
CA MET A 136 -14.51 -14.96 6.55
C MET A 136 -16.01 -15.20 6.30
N ARG A 137 -16.37 -15.87 5.19
CA ARG A 137 -17.75 -16.12 4.78
C ARG A 137 -18.25 -17.45 5.34
#